data_AF-A0A317TYW5-F1
#
_entry.id   AF-A0A317TYW5-F1
#
_cell.length_a   1.000
_cell.length_b   1.000
_cell.length_c   1.000
_cell.angle_alpha   90.00
_cell.angle_beta   90.00
_cell.angle_gamma   90.00
#
_symmetry.space_group_name_H-M   'P 1'
#
loop_
_entity.id
_entity.type
_entity.pdbx_description
1 polymer ?
#
loop_
_entity_poly.entity_id
_entity_poly.type
_entity_poly.pdbx_seq_one_letter_code
_entity_poly.pdbx_strand_id
1 'polypeptide(L)'
;MQSKSEAEYQIGVCVKDTNQENGPGHVSAMLIKKKEGKTKVYHTSFYPGPFGSILNGMTFGSVPVKGQLAPDHMQDVHEADHVLVTSVPKETFKGAKNGHKKFSKEVQDGRRMYSVFAKDNPIANGINKLALGCKGAQLTIEQHLQKTGSHPPEDMCGIHVFDNNHPEIKKGPRVDNCASSVTHVLRKAGYKDFKNPKIPTFFTSELENHGFVKMEKEDFMKQFGMQHGSSLKK
;
A
#
# COMPACT_ATOMS: atom_id res chain seq x y z
N MET A 1 30.83 -7.25 31.38
CA MET A 1 29.69 -6.41 30.96
C MET A 1 29.44 -6.66 29.48
N GLN A 2 28.43 -7.46 29.11
CA GLN A 2 28.03 -7.61 27.71
C GLN A 2 27.39 -6.30 27.26
N SER A 3 28.00 -5.63 26.29
CA SER A 3 27.41 -4.47 25.63
C SER A 3 26.02 -4.85 25.11
N LYS A 4 24.97 -4.15 25.55
CA LYS A 4 23.64 -4.26 24.94
C LYS A 4 23.82 -3.98 23.45
N SER A 5 23.68 -4.99 22.59
CA SER A 5 23.88 -4.80 21.15
C SER A 5 22.92 -3.72 20.66
N GLU A 6 23.45 -2.67 20.06
CA GLU A 6 22.64 -1.59 19.51
C GLU A 6 21.76 -2.14 18.39
N ALA A 7 20.53 -1.63 18.28
CA ALA A 7 19.60 -2.13 17.27
C ALA A 7 19.90 -1.48 15.92
N GLU A 8 20.03 -2.28 14.88
CA GLU A 8 20.20 -1.82 13.51
C GLU A 8 18.84 -1.65 12.84
N TYR A 9 18.70 -0.58 12.05
CA TYR A 9 17.47 -0.24 11.35
C TYR A 9 17.78 0.00 9.87
N GLN A 10 17.02 -0.66 9.01
CA GLN A 10 17.20 -0.60 7.56
C GLN A 10 15.85 -0.48 6.85
N ILE A 11 15.90 0.12 5.66
CA ILE A 11 14.80 0.13 4.70
C ILE A 11 15.29 -0.60 3.46
N GLY A 12 14.61 -1.69 3.10
CA GLY A 12 14.78 -2.40 1.84
C GLY A 12 13.64 -2.07 0.89
N VAL A 13 13.92 -2.03 -0.41
CA VAL A 13 12.91 -1.88 -1.46
C VAL A 13 13.16 -2.95 -2.52
N CYS A 14 12.15 -3.75 -2.79
CA CYS A 14 12.15 -4.74 -3.86
C CYS A 14 11.56 -4.09 -5.10
N VAL A 15 12.28 -4.15 -6.22
CA VAL A 15 11.85 -3.65 -7.51
C VAL A 15 11.82 -4.81 -8.50
N LYS A 16 10.64 -5.10 -9.03
CA LYS A 16 10.43 -5.94 -10.21
C LYS A 16 10.19 -5.02 -11.40
N ASP A 17 11.07 -5.08 -12.38
CA ASP A 17 11.02 -4.23 -13.56
C ASP A 17 9.80 -4.58 -14.42
N THR A 18 9.25 -3.57 -15.08
CA THR A 18 8.22 -3.73 -16.10
C THR A 18 8.89 -4.05 -17.43
N ASN A 19 8.70 -5.25 -17.96
CA ASN A 19 9.20 -5.65 -19.28
C ASN A 19 8.25 -6.71 -19.91
N GLN A 20 8.51 -7.10 -21.17
CA GLN A 20 7.64 -8.03 -21.90
C GLN A 20 7.66 -9.46 -21.33
N GLU A 21 8.74 -9.86 -20.64
CA GLU A 21 8.92 -11.21 -20.09
C GLU A 21 8.37 -11.34 -18.65
N ASN A 22 8.56 -10.31 -17.83
CA ASN A 22 8.18 -10.22 -16.42
C ASN A 22 6.75 -9.68 -16.20
N GLY A 23 6.14 -9.11 -17.24
CA GLY A 23 4.79 -8.56 -17.20
C GLY A 23 4.71 -7.23 -16.43
N PRO A 24 3.60 -6.94 -15.72
CA PRO A 24 3.48 -5.71 -14.95
C PRO A 24 4.51 -5.73 -13.82
N GLY A 25 5.39 -4.72 -13.81
CA GLY A 25 6.37 -4.58 -12.74
C GLY A 25 5.70 -4.34 -11.38
N HIS A 26 6.49 -4.45 -10.32
CA HIS A 26 6.01 -4.27 -8.95
C HIS A 26 7.07 -3.64 -8.07
N VAL A 27 6.64 -2.94 -7.03
CA VAL A 27 7.55 -2.38 -6.03
C VAL A 27 6.97 -2.52 -4.63
N SER A 28 7.82 -2.91 -3.69
CA SER A 28 7.43 -3.07 -2.28
C SER A 28 8.53 -2.63 -1.34
N ALA A 29 8.14 -2.25 -0.12
CA ALA A 29 9.05 -1.75 0.90
C ALA A 29 9.10 -2.68 2.11
N MET A 30 10.30 -2.91 2.63
CA MET A 30 10.58 -3.66 3.83
C MET A 30 11.25 -2.76 4.85
N LEU A 31 10.72 -2.76 6.08
CA LEU A 31 11.35 -2.10 7.21
C LEU A 31 11.95 -3.18 8.10
N ILE A 32 13.27 -3.19 8.20
CA ILE A 32 14.01 -4.26 8.86
C ILE A 32 14.64 -3.73 10.15
N LYS A 33 14.35 -4.39 11.27
CA LYS A 33 14.97 -4.12 12.56
C LYS A 33 15.71 -5.36 13.03
N LYS A 34 17.01 -5.23 13.31
CA LYS A 34 17.83 -6.27 13.95
C LYS A 34 18.16 -5.88 15.38
N LYS A 35 18.01 -6.82 16.32
CA LYS A 35 18.46 -6.66 17.70
C LYS A 35 18.70 -8.04 18.30
N GLU A 36 19.87 -8.27 18.90
CA GLU A 36 20.18 -9.48 19.67
C GLU A 36 19.86 -10.78 18.88
N GLY A 37 20.28 -10.85 17.61
CA GLY A 37 20.06 -12.01 16.73
C GLY A 37 18.62 -12.18 16.22
N LYS A 38 17.68 -11.29 16.60
CA LYS A 38 16.30 -11.31 16.10
C LYS A 38 16.10 -10.27 15.01
N THR A 39 15.59 -10.71 13.86
CA THR A 39 15.19 -9.85 12.76
C THR A 39 13.67 -9.70 12.75
N LYS A 40 13.18 -8.46 12.67
CA LYS A 40 11.76 -8.17 12.46
C LYS A 40 11.59 -7.35 11.21
N VAL A 41 10.77 -7.86 10.28
CA VAL A 41 10.45 -7.23 9.01
C VAL A 41 9.00 -6.71 9.05
N TYR A 42 8.78 -5.48 8.59
CA TYR A 42 7.46 -4.96 8.29
C TYR A 42 7.38 -4.73 6.79
N HIS A 43 6.41 -5.33 6.11
CA HIS A 43 6.34 -5.35 4.66
C HIS A 43 5.16 -4.53 4.15
N THR A 44 5.41 -3.68 3.14
CA THR A 44 4.39 -2.91 2.44
C THR A 44 4.47 -3.24 0.96
N SER A 45 3.58 -4.13 0.54
CA SER A 45 3.42 -4.55 -0.85
C SER A 45 1.94 -4.49 -1.17
N PHE A 46 1.56 -3.55 -2.02
CA PHE A 46 0.17 -3.22 -2.29
C PHE A 46 -0.23 -3.67 -3.69
N TYR A 47 -1.28 -4.49 -3.77
CA TYR A 47 -1.74 -5.12 -5.01
C TYR A 47 -3.27 -5.24 -5.01
N PRO A 48 -3.90 -5.55 -6.15
CA PRO A 48 -5.35 -5.70 -6.19
C PRO A 48 -5.80 -6.92 -5.39
N GLY A 49 -6.98 -6.82 -4.76
CA GLY A 49 -7.67 -7.92 -4.07
C GLY A 49 -7.93 -9.10 -5.01
N PRO A 50 -8.24 -10.33 -4.53
CA PRO A 50 -8.35 -11.51 -5.38
C PRO A 50 -9.36 -11.35 -6.54
N PHE A 51 -10.57 -10.88 -6.25
CA PHE A 51 -11.56 -10.52 -7.27
C PHE A 51 -11.17 -9.28 -8.08
N GLY A 52 -10.47 -8.34 -7.41
CA GLY A 52 -9.95 -7.14 -8.03
C GLY A 52 -8.91 -7.44 -9.11
N SER A 53 -8.05 -8.44 -8.92
CA SER A 53 -6.99 -8.81 -9.86
C SER A 53 -7.56 -9.24 -11.21
N ILE A 54 -8.67 -9.98 -11.20
CA ILE A 54 -9.37 -10.41 -12.43
C ILE A 54 -9.93 -9.19 -13.16
N LEU A 55 -10.69 -8.34 -12.44
CA LEU A 55 -11.26 -7.12 -13.02
C LEU A 55 -10.17 -6.18 -13.54
N ASN A 56 -9.07 -6.04 -12.82
CA ASN A 56 -7.95 -5.21 -13.23
C ASN A 56 -7.27 -5.77 -14.48
N GLY A 57 -7.12 -7.10 -14.58
CA GLY A 57 -6.60 -7.77 -15.78
C GLY A 57 -7.50 -7.52 -16.99
N MET A 58 -8.81 -7.72 -16.85
CA MET A 58 -9.78 -7.50 -17.93
C MET A 58 -9.90 -6.03 -18.36
N THR A 59 -9.68 -5.10 -17.44
CA THR A 59 -9.82 -3.66 -17.68
C THR A 59 -8.46 -2.96 -17.87
N PHE A 60 -7.39 -3.74 -18.06
CA PHE A 60 -6.02 -3.24 -18.23
C PHE A 60 -5.59 -2.22 -17.17
N GLY A 61 -5.98 -2.42 -15.90
CA GLY A 61 -5.60 -1.50 -14.83
C GLY A 61 -6.57 -0.35 -14.56
N SER A 62 -7.60 -0.21 -15.41
CA SER A 62 -8.43 1.00 -15.52
C SER A 62 -9.58 1.07 -14.52
N VAL A 63 -9.95 -0.02 -13.87
CA VAL A 63 -10.98 0.02 -12.81
C VAL A 63 -10.29 -0.06 -11.44
N PRO A 64 -10.43 0.98 -10.60
CA PRO A 64 -10.04 0.89 -9.20
C PRO A 64 -10.78 -0.24 -8.48
N VAL A 65 -10.02 -1.11 -7.84
CA VAL A 65 -10.53 -2.27 -7.11
C VAL A 65 -10.12 -2.19 -5.65
N LYS A 66 -10.74 -3.00 -4.80
CA LYS A 66 -10.29 -3.15 -3.42
C LYS A 66 -8.82 -3.61 -3.42
N GLY A 67 -7.94 -2.86 -2.76
CA GLY A 67 -6.55 -3.25 -2.61
C GLY A 67 -6.32 -4.16 -1.42
N GLN A 68 -5.17 -4.84 -1.41
CA GLN A 68 -4.71 -5.68 -0.31
C GLN A 68 -3.20 -5.56 -0.14
N LEU A 69 -2.72 -5.95 1.05
CA LEU A 69 -1.30 -6.01 1.36
C LEU A 69 -0.79 -7.45 1.37
N ALA A 70 0.46 -7.65 0.99
CA ALA A 70 1.05 -8.99 0.94
C ALA A 70 1.18 -9.55 2.35
N PRO A 71 0.82 -10.83 2.55
CA PRO A 71 0.92 -11.45 3.86
C PRO A 71 2.39 -11.59 4.30
N ASP A 72 3.29 -11.80 3.35
CA ASP A 72 4.73 -11.90 3.57
C ASP A 72 5.54 -11.13 2.53
N HIS A 73 6.85 -11.12 2.71
CA HIS A 73 7.84 -10.44 1.86
C HIS A 73 8.65 -11.41 0.99
N MET A 74 8.45 -12.71 1.13
CA MET A 74 9.32 -13.72 0.51
C MET A 74 9.12 -13.74 -1.01
N GLN A 75 7.86 -13.68 -1.46
CA GLN A 75 7.55 -13.64 -2.88
C GLN A 75 8.15 -12.41 -3.55
N ASP A 76 8.00 -11.24 -2.94
CA ASP A 76 8.51 -9.98 -3.49
C ASP A 76 10.05 -9.94 -3.58
N VAL A 77 10.75 -10.53 -2.60
CA VAL A 77 12.21 -10.67 -2.67
C VAL A 77 12.63 -11.62 -3.80
N HIS A 78 11.90 -12.72 -3.98
CA HIS A 78 12.21 -13.71 -5.02
C HIS A 78 11.99 -13.16 -6.43
N GLU A 79 10.84 -12.51 -6.63
CA GLU A 79 10.44 -11.92 -7.92
C GLU A 79 11.12 -10.59 -8.25
N ALA A 80 11.77 -9.94 -7.28
CA ALA A 80 12.48 -8.70 -7.55
C ALA A 80 13.65 -8.91 -8.52
N ASP A 81 13.79 -8.00 -9.47
CA ASP A 81 15.00 -7.87 -10.30
C ASP A 81 16.10 -7.15 -9.51
N HIS A 82 15.72 -6.18 -8.66
CA HIS A 82 16.63 -5.42 -7.81
C HIS A 82 16.14 -5.37 -6.36
N VAL A 83 17.06 -5.55 -5.42
CA VAL A 83 16.82 -5.26 -4.00
C VAL A 83 17.75 -4.13 -3.59
N LEU A 84 17.17 -3.01 -3.17
CA LEU A 84 17.92 -1.83 -2.76
C LEU A 84 17.73 -1.59 -1.27
N VAL A 85 18.83 -1.37 -0.54
CA VAL A 85 18.82 -1.25 0.92
C VAL A 85 19.55 0.00 1.35
N THR A 86 19.06 0.64 2.41
CA THR A 86 19.78 1.69 3.13
C THR A 86 19.67 1.47 4.64
N SER A 87 20.76 1.73 5.34
CA SER A 87 20.76 1.86 6.80
C SER A 87 20.22 3.23 7.19
N VAL A 88 19.41 3.27 8.24
CA VAL A 88 18.74 4.50 8.67
C VAL A 88 18.78 4.70 10.18
N PRO A 89 18.75 5.94 10.67
CA PRO A 89 18.55 6.21 12.08
C PRO A 89 17.21 5.67 12.59
N LYS A 90 17.15 5.40 13.90
CA LYS A 90 15.93 4.93 14.59
C LYS A 90 14.71 5.84 14.35
N GLU A 91 14.91 7.15 14.28
CA GLU A 91 13.80 8.11 14.07
C GLU A 91 13.24 8.04 12.65
N THR A 92 14.11 7.94 11.63
CA THR A 92 13.74 7.67 10.23
C THR A 92 12.95 6.35 10.13
N PHE A 93 13.42 5.30 10.80
CA PHE A 93 12.72 4.01 10.84
C PHE A 93 11.33 4.11 11.51
N LYS A 94 11.22 4.83 12.65
CA LYS A 94 9.92 5.06 13.31
C LYS A 94 8.95 5.79 12.38
N GLY A 95 9.44 6.80 11.66
CA GLY A 95 8.67 7.53 10.64
C GLY A 95 8.11 6.57 9.57
N ALA A 96 9.00 5.78 8.97
CA ALA A 96 8.63 4.76 7.98
C ALA A 96 7.60 3.77 8.53
N LYS A 97 7.82 3.26 9.75
CA LYS A 97 6.92 2.31 10.42
C LYS A 97 5.54 2.90 10.69
N ASN A 98 5.47 4.19 11.04
CA ASN A 98 4.20 4.89 11.18
C ASN A 98 3.49 5.03 9.82
N GLY A 99 4.25 5.29 8.75
CA GLY A 99 3.76 5.26 7.38
C GLY A 99 3.15 3.90 7.00
N HIS A 100 3.89 2.81 7.20
CA HIS A 100 3.42 1.44 7.00
C HIS A 100 2.13 1.18 7.78
N LYS A 101 2.13 1.37 9.11
CA LYS A 101 0.94 1.12 9.95
C LYS A 101 -0.29 1.91 9.51
N LYS A 102 -0.11 3.18 9.17
CA LYS A 102 -1.18 4.04 8.70
C LYS A 102 -1.73 3.52 7.37
N PHE A 103 -0.85 3.21 6.42
CA PHE A 103 -1.24 2.68 5.12
C PHE A 103 -1.99 1.35 5.28
N SER A 104 -1.45 0.40 6.06
CA SER A 104 -2.10 -0.88 6.33
C SER A 104 -3.48 -0.74 6.93
N LYS A 105 -3.65 0.15 7.92
CA LYS A 105 -4.96 0.43 8.50
C LYS A 105 -5.92 1.03 7.47
N GLU A 106 -5.47 1.97 6.64
CA GLU A 106 -6.31 2.56 5.60
C GLU A 106 -6.70 1.54 4.51
N VAL A 107 -5.84 0.56 4.18
CA VAL A 107 -6.19 -0.55 3.29
C VAL A 107 -7.24 -1.47 3.93
N GLN A 108 -7.04 -1.85 5.20
CA GLN A 108 -8.00 -2.68 5.96
C GLN A 108 -9.37 -2.01 6.08
N ASP A 109 -9.40 -0.70 6.34
CA ASP A 109 -10.62 0.11 6.43
C ASP A 109 -11.27 0.37 5.05
N GLY A 110 -10.72 -0.15 3.94
CA GLY A 110 -11.24 0.07 2.59
C GLY A 110 -11.06 1.50 2.06
N ARG A 111 -10.21 2.31 2.71
CA ARG A 111 -9.94 3.71 2.33
C ARG A 111 -8.88 3.84 1.24
N ARG A 112 -8.21 2.73 0.88
CA ARG A 112 -7.19 2.66 -0.19
C ARG A 112 -7.63 1.61 -1.21
N MET A 113 -7.94 2.07 -2.41
CA MET A 113 -8.25 1.26 -3.58
C MET A 113 -7.00 1.12 -4.45
N TYR A 114 -6.87 0.01 -5.14
CA TYR A 114 -5.77 -0.27 -6.05
C TYR A 114 -6.20 0.02 -7.50
N SER A 115 -5.37 0.74 -8.26
CA SER A 115 -5.45 0.82 -9.73
C SER A 115 -4.03 0.99 -10.26
N VAL A 116 -3.70 0.36 -11.40
CA VAL A 116 -2.35 0.43 -12.00
C VAL A 116 -1.92 1.88 -12.24
N PHE A 117 -2.84 2.70 -12.75
CA PHE A 117 -2.61 4.13 -13.04
C PHE A 117 -2.84 5.05 -11.83
N ALA A 118 -3.09 4.50 -10.64
CA ALA A 118 -3.34 5.24 -9.41
C ALA A 118 -4.35 6.39 -9.62
N LYS A 119 -3.97 7.61 -9.23
CA LYS A 119 -4.79 8.83 -9.33
C LYS A 119 -5.00 9.35 -10.75
N ASP A 120 -4.19 8.91 -11.72
CA ASP A 120 -4.28 9.37 -13.11
C ASP A 120 -5.32 8.59 -13.91
N ASN A 121 -5.91 7.59 -13.28
CA ASN A 121 -7.03 6.87 -13.81
C ASN A 121 -8.27 7.80 -13.89
N PRO A 122 -8.83 8.07 -15.08
CA PRO A 122 -9.99 8.94 -15.22
C PRO A 122 -11.23 8.41 -14.46
N ILE A 123 -11.34 7.09 -14.32
CA ILE A 123 -12.44 6.43 -13.59
C ILE A 123 -12.30 6.61 -12.07
N ALA A 124 -11.07 6.80 -11.55
CA ALA A 124 -10.83 6.99 -10.12
C ALA A 124 -11.56 8.23 -9.54
N ASN A 125 -11.67 9.30 -10.31
CA ASN A 125 -12.39 10.50 -9.90
C ASN A 125 -13.91 10.25 -9.81
N GLY A 126 -14.46 9.44 -10.72
CA GLY A 126 -15.87 9.05 -10.70
C GLY A 126 -16.22 8.15 -9.53
N ILE A 127 -15.39 7.13 -9.26
CA ILE A 127 -15.61 6.19 -8.14
C ILE A 127 -15.53 6.90 -6.79
N ASN A 128 -14.59 7.84 -6.62
CA ASN A 128 -14.52 8.63 -5.39
C ASN A 128 -15.81 9.43 -5.15
N LYS A 129 -16.37 10.05 -6.19
CA LYS A 129 -17.65 10.78 -6.09
C LYS A 129 -18.82 9.84 -5.78
N LEU A 130 -18.89 8.67 -6.42
CA LEU A 130 -19.92 7.67 -6.15
C LEU A 130 -19.84 7.14 -4.71
N ALA A 131 -18.65 6.73 -4.25
CA ALA A 131 -18.46 6.25 -2.89
C ALA A 131 -18.79 7.31 -1.82
N LEU A 132 -18.44 8.57 -2.10
CA LEU A 132 -18.84 9.71 -1.26
C LEU A 132 -20.37 9.90 -1.27
N GLY A 133 -21.02 9.82 -2.43
CA GLY A 133 -22.47 9.91 -2.56
C GLY A 133 -23.21 8.81 -1.79
N CYS A 134 -22.82 7.55 -1.98
CA CYS A 134 -23.42 6.40 -1.29
C CYS A 134 -23.26 6.51 0.24
N LYS A 135 -22.06 6.87 0.72
CA LYS A 135 -21.83 7.06 2.15
C LYS A 135 -22.60 8.26 2.68
N GLY A 136 -22.79 9.30 1.87
CA GLY A 136 -23.58 10.49 2.21
C GLY A 136 -25.03 10.10 2.44
N ALA A 137 -25.61 9.38 1.48
CA ALA A 137 -26.95 8.83 1.57
C ALA A 137 -27.13 7.95 2.82
N GLN A 138 -26.19 7.02 3.09
CA GLN A 138 -26.24 6.18 4.29
C GLN A 138 -26.26 7.00 5.59
N LEU A 139 -25.37 7.98 5.72
CA LEU A 139 -25.33 8.84 6.91
C LEU A 139 -26.60 9.68 7.05
N THR A 140 -27.20 10.13 5.95
CA THR A 140 -28.48 10.84 5.99
C THR A 140 -29.60 9.93 6.48
N ILE A 141 -29.65 8.67 6.04
CA ILE A 141 -30.63 7.67 6.53
C ILE A 141 -30.45 7.45 8.04
N GLU A 142 -29.22 7.21 8.49
CA GLU A 142 -28.92 7.00 9.92
C GLU A 142 -29.30 8.21 10.77
N GLN A 143 -28.99 9.43 10.31
CA GLN A 143 -29.38 10.67 11.00
C GLN A 143 -30.89 10.87 11.04
N HIS A 144 -31.60 10.56 9.95
CA HIS A 144 -33.05 10.67 9.91
C HIS A 144 -33.69 9.67 10.89
N LEU A 145 -33.21 8.42 10.89
CA LEU A 145 -33.66 7.38 11.82
C LEU A 145 -33.42 7.77 13.28
N GLN A 146 -32.24 8.33 13.59
CA GLN A 146 -31.94 8.81 14.95
C GLN A 146 -32.85 9.96 15.40
N LYS A 147 -33.24 10.86 14.48
CA LYS A 147 -34.06 12.03 14.80
C LYS A 147 -35.55 11.73 14.87
N THR A 148 -36.04 10.86 14.00
CA THR A 148 -37.49 10.65 13.79
C THR A 148 -37.96 9.26 14.22
N GLY A 149 -37.04 8.34 14.52
CA GLY A 149 -37.36 6.95 14.84
C GLY A 149 -37.83 6.12 13.63
N SER A 150 -37.82 6.68 12.43
CA SER A 150 -38.32 6.04 11.21
C SER A 150 -37.38 6.25 10.02
N HIS A 151 -37.51 5.41 8.99
CA HIS A 151 -36.76 5.59 7.75
C HIS A 151 -37.31 6.78 6.94
N PRO A 152 -36.46 7.49 6.19
CA PRO A 152 -36.89 8.60 5.35
C PRO A 152 -37.87 8.12 4.27
N PRO A 153 -38.87 8.95 3.91
CA PRO A 153 -39.87 8.58 2.89
C PRO A 153 -39.20 8.30 1.55
N GLU A 154 -39.72 7.31 0.83
CA GLU A 154 -39.24 6.91 -0.50
C GLU A 154 -40.07 7.58 -1.60
N ASP A 155 -39.44 7.84 -2.75
CA ASP A 155 -40.13 8.19 -3.97
C ASP A 155 -40.82 6.97 -4.60
N MET A 156 -41.52 7.18 -5.73
CA MET A 156 -42.23 6.09 -6.43
C MET A 156 -41.31 4.99 -6.99
N CYS A 157 -40.00 5.20 -6.97
CA CYS A 157 -38.99 4.25 -7.42
C CYS A 157 -38.25 3.58 -6.24
N GLY A 158 -38.68 3.82 -5.00
CA GLY A 158 -38.03 3.28 -3.79
C GLY A 158 -36.75 4.01 -3.39
N ILE A 159 -36.53 5.23 -3.91
CA ILE A 159 -35.37 6.05 -3.57
C ILE A 159 -35.74 6.97 -2.42
N HIS A 160 -35.03 6.89 -1.30
CA HIS A 160 -35.25 7.79 -0.16
C HIS A 160 -35.09 9.26 -0.57
N VAL A 161 -36.11 10.06 -0.27
CA VAL A 161 -36.14 11.51 -0.48
C VAL A 161 -35.58 12.18 0.77
N PHE A 162 -34.57 13.02 0.59
CA PHE A 162 -33.89 13.72 1.67
C PHE A 162 -34.01 15.22 1.50
N ASP A 163 -34.11 15.97 2.60
CA ASP A 163 -33.87 17.41 2.59
C ASP A 163 -32.43 17.71 2.17
N ASN A 164 -32.18 18.87 1.55
CA ASN A 164 -30.88 19.33 1.05
C ASN A 164 -29.74 19.43 2.10
N ASN A 165 -29.94 18.94 3.32
CA ASN A 165 -29.03 19.02 4.44
C ASN A 165 -28.22 17.71 4.57
N HIS A 166 -27.37 17.44 3.58
CA HIS A 166 -26.54 16.24 3.56
C HIS A 166 -25.27 16.41 4.41
N PRO A 167 -24.88 15.39 5.20
CA PRO A 167 -23.64 15.42 5.97
C PRO A 167 -22.43 15.49 5.04
N GLU A 168 -21.53 16.44 5.30
CA GLU A 168 -20.31 16.62 4.53
C GLU A 168 -19.33 15.46 4.77
N ILE A 169 -19.09 14.65 3.73
CA ILE A 169 -18.09 13.58 3.81
C ILE A 169 -16.73 14.11 3.40
N LYS A 170 -15.91 14.40 4.42
CA LYS A 170 -14.64 15.10 4.23
C LYS A 170 -13.59 14.35 3.41
N LYS A 171 -13.62 13.01 3.36
CA LYS A 171 -12.59 12.21 2.63
C LYS A 171 -13.15 10.92 2.08
N GLY A 172 -13.16 10.80 0.75
CA GLY A 172 -13.47 9.57 0.02
C GLY A 172 -12.30 8.58 0.05
N PRO A 173 -12.47 7.39 -0.55
CA PRO A 173 -11.37 6.48 -0.78
C PRO A 173 -10.28 7.16 -1.62
N ARG A 174 -9.05 6.67 -1.49
CA ARG A 174 -7.92 7.10 -2.30
C ARG A 174 -7.55 5.97 -3.23
N VAL A 175 -7.22 6.32 -4.47
CA VAL A 175 -6.74 5.35 -5.45
C VAL A 175 -5.23 5.43 -5.51
N ASP A 176 -4.60 4.30 -5.22
CA ASP A 176 -3.16 4.11 -5.09
C ASP A 176 -2.69 2.94 -5.98
N ASN A 177 -1.38 2.82 -6.14
CA ASN A 177 -0.74 1.66 -6.76
C ASN A 177 0.44 1.20 -5.88
N CYS A 178 1.15 0.16 -6.32
CA CYS A 178 2.34 -0.34 -5.61
C CYS A 178 3.36 0.77 -5.34
N ALA A 179 3.67 1.57 -6.36
CA ALA A 179 4.57 2.72 -6.29
C ALA A 179 4.17 3.78 -5.25
N SER A 180 2.89 4.20 -5.23
CA SER A 180 2.43 5.21 -4.29
C SER A 180 2.42 4.70 -2.84
N SER A 181 2.26 3.38 -2.63
CA SER A 181 2.38 2.76 -1.31
C SER A 181 3.81 2.82 -0.77
N VAL A 182 4.80 2.51 -1.60
CA VAL A 182 6.23 2.59 -1.24
C VAL A 182 6.63 4.04 -1.03
N THR A 183 6.25 4.94 -1.94
CA THR A 183 6.50 6.38 -1.79
C THR A 183 5.87 6.95 -0.52
N HIS A 184 4.69 6.47 -0.11
CA HIS A 184 4.07 6.87 1.15
C HIS A 184 4.95 6.53 2.35
N VAL A 185 5.52 5.32 2.37
CA VAL A 185 6.43 4.86 3.43
C VAL A 185 7.73 5.68 3.42
N LEU A 186 8.35 5.87 2.26
CA LEU A 186 9.61 6.61 2.12
C LEU A 186 9.47 8.09 2.51
N ARG A 187 8.41 8.77 2.06
CA ARG A 187 8.15 10.16 2.47
C ARG A 187 7.91 10.28 3.98
N LYS A 188 7.32 9.26 4.61
CA LYS A 188 7.16 9.20 6.06
C LYS A 188 8.45 8.89 6.80
N ALA A 189 9.42 8.24 6.15
CA ALA A 189 10.76 8.04 6.67
C ALA A 189 11.57 9.35 6.68
N GLY A 190 11.26 10.29 5.78
CA GLY A 190 11.95 11.59 5.70
C GLY A 190 12.44 11.96 4.30
N TYR A 191 12.32 11.05 3.32
CA TYR A 191 12.65 11.29 1.92
C TYR A 191 11.55 12.14 1.25
N LYS A 192 11.42 13.41 1.64
CA LYS A 192 10.33 14.31 1.22
C LYS A 192 10.33 14.54 -0.30
N ASP A 193 11.52 14.63 -0.88
CA ASP A 193 11.73 14.93 -2.29
C ASP A 193 11.75 13.67 -3.17
N PHE A 194 11.50 12.49 -2.58
CA PHE A 194 11.34 11.25 -3.34
C PHE A 194 10.19 11.40 -4.33
N LYS A 195 10.53 11.39 -5.61
CA LYS A 195 9.55 11.39 -6.70
C LYS A 195 8.79 10.07 -6.65
N ASN A 196 7.55 10.04 -7.09
CA ASN A 196 6.80 8.78 -7.20
C ASN A 196 6.84 8.33 -8.66
N PRO A 197 7.82 7.52 -9.11
CA PRO A 197 7.75 6.94 -10.43
C PRO A 197 6.49 6.10 -10.53
N LYS A 198 5.67 6.28 -11.57
CA LYS A 198 4.45 5.46 -11.72
C LYS A 198 4.78 4.05 -12.20
N ILE A 199 5.91 3.92 -12.92
CA ILE A 199 6.40 2.68 -13.49
C ILE A 199 7.51 2.14 -12.56
N PRO A 200 7.37 0.91 -12.04
CA PRO A 200 8.33 0.31 -11.11
C PRO A 200 9.78 0.30 -11.60
N THR A 201 10.04 0.11 -12.89
CA THR A 201 11.40 0.13 -13.47
C THR A 201 12.19 1.40 -13.11
N PHE A 202 11.51 2.54 -12.95
CA PHE A 202 12.17 3.81 -12.64
C PHE A 202 12.40 4.03 -11.13
N PHE A 203 11.96 3.11 -10.26
CA PHE A 203 12.24 3.21 -8.82
C PHE A 203 13.72 3.06 -8.52
N THR A 204 14.43 2.15 -9.19
CA THR A 204 15.83 1.84 -8.91
C THR A 204 16.70 3.10 -8.96
N SER A 205 16.64 3.85 -10.07
CA SER A 205 17.42 5.09 -10.22
C SER A 205 17.01 6.17 -9.22
N GLU A 206 15.72 6.30 -8.90
CA GLU A 206 15.27 7.25 -7.89
C GLU A 206 15.78 6.85 -6.50
N LEU A 207 15.72 5.57 -6.12
CA LEU A 207 16.23 5.08 -4.84
C LEU A 207 17.74 5.32 -4.69
N GLU A 208 18.52 5.06 -5.75
CA GLU A 208 19.97 5.31 -5.79
C GLU A 208 20.28 6.80 -5.54
N ASN A 209 19.50 7.72 -6.14
CA ASN A 209 19.64 9.16 -5.89
C ASN A 209 19.40 9.56 -4.42
N HIS A 210 18.69 8.73 -3.65
CA HIS A 210 18.42 8.94 -2.22
C HIS A 210 19.30 8.06 -1.31
N GLY A 211 20.40 7.51 -1.85
CA GLY A 211 21.43 6.80 -1.09
C GLY A 211 21.13 5.33 -0.81
N PHE A 212 20.15 4.74 -1.47
CA PHE A 212 19.95 3.30 -1.43
C PHE A 212 21.00 2.60 -2.29
N VAL A 213 21.48 1.45 -1.80
CA VAL A 213 22.51 0.66 -2.49
C VAL A 213 21.91 -0.68 -2.89
N LYS A 214 22.19 -1.11 -4.12
CA LYS A 214 21.83 -2.46 -4.59
C LYS A 214 22.52 -3.52 -3.73
N MET A 215 21.77 -4.52 -3.34
CA MET A 215 22.23 -5.68 -2.58
C MET A 215 21.82 -6.94 -3.33
N GLU A 216 22.75 -7.87 -3.49
CA GLU A 216 22.46 -9.16 -4.10
C GLU A 216 21.37 -9.89 -3.31
N LYS A 217 20.42 -10.50 -4.02
CA LYS A 217 19.25 -11.16 -3.40
C LYS A 217 19.65 -12.24 -2.41
N GLU A 218 20.66 -13.03 -2.75
CA GLU A 218 21.17 -14.09 -1.89
C GLU A 218 21.77 -13.53 -0.59
N ASP A 219 22.52 -12.44 -0.70
CA ASP A 219 23.13 -11.79 0.45
C ASP A 219 22.07 -11.12 1.32
N PHE A 220 21.07 -10.50 0.71
CA PHE A 220 19.89 -10.00 1.41
C PHE A 220 19.22 -11.13 2.20
N MET A 221 18.87 -12.23 1.54
CA MET A 221 18.19 -13.35 2.20
C MET A 221 19.02 -13.94 3.36
N LYS A 222 20.33 -14.12 3.16
CA LYS A 222 21.25 -14.59 4.21
C LYS A 222 21.32 -13.60 5.38
N GLN A 223 21.52 -12.32 5.10
CA GLN A 223 21.74 -11.28 6.11
C GLN A 223 20.50 -11.03 6.96
N PHE A 224 19.31 -11.29 6.43
CA PHE A 224 18.03 -11.06 7.11
C PHE A 224 17.35 -12.34 7.62
N GLY A 225 18.01 -13.49 7.50
CA GLY A 225 17.50 -14.77 8.02
C GLY A 225 16.27 -15.27 7.26
N MET A 226 16.16 -14.94 5.97
CA MET A 226 15.06 -15.31 5.09
C MET A 226 15.39 -16.62 4.37
N GLN A 227 15.65 -17.69 5.12
CA GLN A 227 15.85 -19.02 4.52
C GLN A 227 14.50 -19.69 4.25
N HIS A 228 14.42 -20.39 3.12
CA HIS A 228 13.30 -21.28 2.78
C HIS A 228 12.98 -22.17 3.98
N GLY A 229 11.77 -22.03 4.52
CA GLY A 229 11.14 -23.12 5.23
C GLY A 229 11.01 -24.25 4.22
N SER A 230 11.85 -25.28 4.35
CA SER A 230 11.62 -26.58 3.75
C SER A 230 10.33 -27.16 4.35
N SER A 231 9.19 -26.72 3.83
CA SER A 231 7.91 -27.42 3.99
C SER A 231 7.82 -28.52 2.93
N LEU A 232 8.79 -29.43 2.97
CA LEU A 232 8.64 -30.79 2.49
C LEU A 232 8.96 -31.68 3.71
N LYS A 233 8.03 -31.71 4.66
CA LYS A 233 7.87 -32.90 5.49
C LYS A 233 6.74 -33.70 4.87
N LYS A 234 7.12 -34.91 4.46
CA LYS A 234 6.27 -36.00 3.97
C LYS A 234 5.06 -36.22 4.86
#